data_AF-A0A1H1UI73-F1
#
_entry.id   AF-A0A1H1UI73-F1
#
_cell.length_a   1.000
_cell.length_b   1.000
_cell.length_c   1.000
_cell.angle_alpha   90.00
_cell.angle_beta   90.00
_cell.angle_gamma   90.00
#
_symmetry.space_group_name_H-M   'P 1'
#
loop_
_entity.id
_entity.type
_entity.pdbx_description
1 polymer ?
#
loop_
_entity_poly.entity_id
_entity_poly.type
_entity_poly.pdbx_seq_one_letter_code
_entity_poly.pdbx_strand_id
1 'polypeptide(L)'
;MSTFLKQGWGLTVKHLPIAAFLFLYRLLWGFFLYRCIDAIVRPLLQRYPGADGPTLGGDAIFWAESQFRLMKTGLADPYLWLLGSLLLARLLLTPLMNAGLYYSIQQVAEAGGQGSTKFLEGIRKKWKPVLLLYGVELLLALAPTWWLAKQAIERFQHYSSLPEMAAAALPWLGGWLLWIGLLHLVTLGLQFGAVSGMGTGASMKMAMNRLLPLVGISLVLLLLSAAVSAGVSSGALALGGLAALIIQQSYQFVRTLIDMWILCSQFSCWSNKR
;
A
#
# COMPACT_ATOMS: atom_id res chain seq x y z
N MET A 1 1.21 10.98 -23.24
CA MET A 1 1.66 10.04 -22.18
C MET A 1 3.15 10.12 -21.93
N SER A 2 4.02 9.92 -22.94
CA SER A 2 5.48 9.99 -22.79
C SER A 2 5.98 11.31 -22.16
N THR A 3 5.36 12.45 -22.50
CA THR A 3 5.69 13.75 -21.90
C THR A 3 5.44 13.79 -20.38
N PHE A 4 4.34 13.22 -19.90
CA PHE A 4 4.02 13.16 -18.47
C PHE A 4 4.94 12.20 -17.70
N LEU A 5 5.40 11.13 -18.35
CA LEU A 5 6.39 10.22 -17.79
C LEU A 5 7.75 10.92 -17.63
N LYS A 6 8.20 11.64 -18.66
CA LYS A 6 9.45 12.42 -18.62
C LYS A 6 9.40 13.55 -17.59
N GLN A 7 8.30 14.30 -17.54
CA GLN A 7 8.10 15.37 -16.56
C GLN A 7 8.04 14.82 -15.12
N GLY A 8 7.30 13.73 -14.92
CA GLY A 8 7.23 13.06 -13.62
C GLY A 8 8.59 12.54 -13.16
N TRP A 9 9.42 12.01 -14.07
CA TRP A 9 10.78 11.58 -13.75
C TRP A 9 11.66 12.77 -13.32
N GLY A 10 11.59 13.88 -14.05
CA GLY A 10 12.31 15.11 -13.69
C GLY A 10 11.94 15.66 -12.31
N LEU A 11 10.67 15.57 -11.91
CA LEU A 11 10.22 15.92 -10.56
C LEU A 11 10.71 14.91 -9.52
N THR A 12 10.74 13.62 -9.86
CA THR A 12 11.15 12.54 -8.96
C THR A 12 12.61 12.68 -8.54
N VAL A 13 13.50 12.96 -9.49
CA VAL A 13 14.94 13.16 -9.21
C VAL A 13 15.16 14.32 -8.24
N LYS A 14 14.37 15.40 -8.36
CA LYS A 14 14.46 16.55 -7.45
C LYS A 14 14.00 16.23 -6.02
N HIS A 15 13.17 15.20 -5.87
CA HIS A 15 12.65 14.76 -4.58
C HIS A 15 13.42 13.56 -4.02
N LEU A 16 14.60 13.23 -4.56
CA LEU A 16 15.42 12.11 -4.12
C LEU A 16 15.72 12.10 -2.60
N PRO A 17 15.97 13.24 -1.92
CA PRO A 17 16.08 13.26 -0.47
C PRO A 17 14.80 12.80 0.25
N ILE A 18 13.62 13.16 -0.29
CA ILE A 18 12.34 12.69 0.23
C ILE A 18 12.17 11.20 -0.05
N ALA A 19 12.55 10.72 -1.24
CA ALA A 19 12.52 9.29 -1.56
C ALA A 19 13.39 8.46 -0.62
N ALA A 20 14.59 8.94 -0.26
CA ALA A 20 15.45 8.31 0.73
C ALA A 20 14.78 8.25 2.11
N PHE A 21 14.13 9.34 2.54
CA PHE A 21 13.34 9.35 3.78
C PHE A 21 12.15 8.38 3.74
N LEU A 22 11.39 8.35 2.65
CA LEU A 22 10.28 7.40 2.45
C LEU A 22 10.78 5.94 2.44
N PHE A 23 11.95 5.69 1.85
CA PHE A 23 12.58 4.38 1.85
C PHE A 23 12.95 3.95 3.28
N LEU A 24 13.59 4.83 4.06
CA LEU A 24 13.90 4.53 5.47
C LEU A 24 12.64 4.25 6.29
N TYR A 25 11.59 5.04 6.09
CA TYR A 25 10.28 4.79 6.70
C TYR A 25 9.74 3.41 6.33
N ARG A 26 9.74 3.04 5.04
CA ARG A 26 9.27 1.73 4.57
C ARG A 26 10.12 0.58 5.13
N LEU A 27 11.43 0.78 5.22
CA LEU A 27 12.37 -0.21 5.75
C LEU A 27 12.14 -0.42 7.26
N LEU A 28 11.92 0.66 8.00
CA LEU A 28 11.56 0.62 9.42
C LEU A 28 10.28 -0.21 9.64
N TRP A 29 9.24 0.03 8.84
CA TRP A 29 8.01 -0.78 8.90
C TRP A 29 8.21 -2.24 8.52
N GLY A 30 9.00 -2.51 7.49
CA GLY A 30 9.34 -3.88 7.09
C GLY A 30 10.07 -4.63 8.21
N PHE A 31 11.02 -3.95 8.87
CA PHE A 31 11.74 -4.50 10.03
C PHE A 31 10.81 -4.78 11.21
N PHE A 32 9.95 -3.83 11.58
CA PHE A 32 8.98 -4.03 12.67
C PHE A 32 8.03 -5.21 12.38
N LEU A 33 7.48 -5.28 11.16
CA LEU A 33 6.61 -6.40 10.76
C LEU A 33 7.36 -7.72 10.79
N TYR A 34 8.57 -7.78 10.24
CA TYR A 34 9.42 -8.98 10.30
C TYR A 34 9.65 -9.41 11.75
N ARG A 35 10.01 -8.48 12.63
CA ARG A 35 10.27 -8.79 14.04
C ARG A 35 9.01 -9.28 14.76
N CYS A 36 7.84 -8.74 14.43
CA CYS A 36 6.57 -9.22 14.97
C CYS A 36 6.27 -10.65 14.49
N ILE A 37 6.44 -10.93 13.19
CA ILE A 37 6.25 -12.25 12.61
C ILE A 37 7.24 -13.25 13.25
N ASP A 38 8.51 -12.89 13.34
CA ASP A 38 9.55 -13.73 13.94
C ASP A 38 9.27 -14.01 15.44
N ALA A 39 8.82 -13.01 16.20
CA ALA A 39 8.51 -13.18 17.61
C ALA A 39 7.24 -13.98 17.89
N ILE A 40 6.25 -13.93 16.99
CA ILE A 40 4.91 -14.52 17.21
C ILE A 40 4.75 -15.82 16.44
N VAL A 41 4.98 -15.77 15.13
CA VAL A 41 4.67 -16.87 14.19
C VAL A 41 5.72 -17.96 14.28
N ARG A 42 7.01 -17.61 14.42
CA ARG A 42 8.09 -18.62 14.46
C ARG A 42 7.97 -19.60 15.64
N PRO A 43 7.72 -19.15 16.88
CA PRO A 43 7.52 -20.07 18.01
C PRO A 43 6.26 -20.94 17.87
N LEU A 44 5.20 -20.39 17.26
CA LEU A 44 3.96 -21.13 16.99
C LEU A 44 4.20 -22.24 15.96
N LEU A 45 4.91 -21.93 14.86
CA LEU A 45 5.27 -22.91 13.84
C LEU A 45 6.21 -23.99 14.38
N GLN A 46 7.14 -23.64 15.28
CA GLN A 46 8.03 -24.61 15.92
C GLN A 46 7.31 -25.56 16.90
N ARG A 47 6.14 -25.16 17.42
CA ARG A 47 5.28 -26.03 18.24
C ARG A 47 4.33 -26.88 17.41
N TYR A 48 4.26 -26.68 16.10
CA TYR A 48 3.37 -27.45 15.25
C TYR A 48 3.89 -28.89 15.12
N PRO A 49 3.08 -29.90 15.48
CA PRO A 49 3.54 -31.29 15.58
C PRO A 49 3.89 -31.93 14.23
N GLY A 50 3.49 -31.32 13.11
CA GLY A 50 3.75 -31.83 11.76
C GLY A 50 5.21 -31.82 11.29
N ALA A 51 6.16 -31.28 12.07
CA ALA A 51 7.58 -31.28 11.72
C ALA A 51 8.30 -32.60 12.07
N ASP A 52 7.83 -33.33 13.09
CA ASP A 52 8.54 -34.48 13.68
C ASP A 52 7.89 -35.86 13.38
N GLY A 53 6.94 -35.90 12.44
CA GLY A 53 6.29 -37.13 11.96
C GLY A 53 4.85 -37.32 12.47
N PRO A 54 4.09 -38.26 11.89
CA PRO A 54 2.65 -38.38 12.13
C PRO A 54 2.36 -38.98 13.51
N THR A 55 2.18 -38.11 14.50
CA THR A 55 1.56 -38.50 15.78
C THR A 55 0.04 -38.46 15.59
N LEU A 56 -0.60 -39.63 15.67
CA LEU A 56 -2.07 -39.76 15.59
C LEU A 56 -2.74 -38.82 16.60
N GLY A 57 -3.44 -37.80 16.10
CA GLY A 57 -4.21 -36.84 16.91
C GLY A 57 -3.45 -35.59 17.40
N GLY A 58 -2.15 -35.45 17.10
CA GLY A 58 -1.36 -34.28 17.51
C GLY A 58 -1.91 -32.95 16.97
N ASP A 59 -2.34 -32.94 15.71
CA ASP A 59 -2.92 -31.75 15.07
C ASP A 59 -4.21 -31.31 15.75
N ALA A 60 -5.11 -32.25 16.07
CA ALA A 60 -6.40 -31.93 16.69
C ALA A 60 -6.21 -31.36 18.11
N ILE A 61 -5.26 -31.90 18.87
CA ILE A 61 -4.91 -31.40 20.21
C ILE A 61 -4.28 -30.01 20.11
N PHE A 62 -3.38 -29.78 19.14
CA PHE A 62 -2.77 -28.48 18.91
C PHE A 62 -3.81 -27.41 18.55
N TRP A 63 -4.79 -27.73 17.69
CA TRP A 63 -5.87 -26.82 17.32
C TRP A 63 -6.80 -26.52 18.51
N ALA A 64 -7.18 -27.54 19.28
CA ALA A 64 -8.01 -27.37 20.47
C ALA A 64 -7.30 -26.54 21.56
N GLU A 65 -6.02 -26.79 21.79
CA GLU A 65 -5.19 -26.03 22.72
C GLU A 65 -5.00 -24.58 22.25
N SER A 66 -4.76 -24.37 20.96
CA SER A 66 -4.63 -23.04 20.37
C SER A 66 -5.92 -22.23 20.53
N GLN A 67 -7.07 -22.84 20.26
CA GLN A 67 -8.38 -22.21 20.46
C GLN A 67 -8.60 -21.85 21.94
N PHE A 68 -8.26 -22.76 22.87
CA PHE A 68 -8.40 -22.50 24.30
C PHE A 68 -7.49 -21.35 24.75
N ARG A 69 -6.22 -21.33 24.31
CA ARG A 69 -5.27 -20.25 24.62
C ARG A 69 -5.70 -18.90 24.04
N LEU A 70 -6.19 -18.88 22.79
CA LEU A 70 -6.68 -17.66 22.14
C LEU A 70 -7.92 -17.09 22.83
N MET A 71 -8.88 -17.95 23.22
CA MET A 71 -10.18 -17.50 23.74
C MET A 71 -10.23 -17.34 25.26
N LYS A 72 -9.44 -18.12 26.03
CA LYS A 72 -9.58 -18.20 27.50
C LYS A 72 -8.42 -17.61 28.28
N THR A 73 -7.21 -17.53 27.72
CA THR A 73 -6.03 -17.10 28.48
C THR A 73 -5.58 -15.66 28.20
N GLY A 74 -6.36 -14.86 27.45
CA GLY A 74 -6.02 -13.46 27.15
C GLY A 74 -4.73 -13.28 26.33
N LEU A 75 -4.22 -14.37 25.75
CA LEU A 75 -2.95 -14.38 25.01
C LEU A 75 -3.00 -13.48 23.78
N ALA A 76 -4.20 -13.26 23.21
CA ALA A 76 -4.42 -12.41 22.06
C ALA A 76 -4.26 -10.91 22.37
N ASP A 77 -4.63 -10.48 23.58
CA ASP A 77 -4.76 -9.06 23.93
C ASP A 77 -3.47 -8.24 23.70
N PRO A 78 -2.28 -8.64 24.18
CA PRO A 78 -1.06 -7.86 23.95
C PRO A 78 -0.70 -7.79 22.46
N TYR A 79 -0.97 -8.84 21.68
CA TYR A 79 -0.71 -8.84 20.23
C TYR A 79 -1.73 -8.01 19.46
N LEU A 80 -3.00 -8.01 19.88
CA LEU A 80 -4.04 -7.15 19.30
C LEU A 80 -3.75 -5.68 19.57
N TRP A 81 -3.28 -5.32 20.77
CA TRP A 81 -2.83 -3.96 21.08
C TRP A 81 -1.59 -3.55 20.28
N LEU A 82 -0.62 -4.46 20.15
CA LEU A 82 0.57 -4.22 19.32
C LEU A 82 0.19 -3.99 17.85
N LEU A 83 -0.56 -4.93 17.25
CA LEU A 83 -1.00 -4.82 15.85
C LEU A 83 -1.92 -3.61 15.65
N GLY A 84 -2.84 -3.37 16.60
CA GLY A 84 -3.74 -2.21 16.58
C GLY A 84 -2.98 -0.89 16.64
N SER A 85 -1.97 -0.77 17.52
CA SER A 85 -1.14 0.43 17.61
C SER A 85 -0.26 0.63 16.38
N LEU A 86 0.31 -0.44 15.80
CA LEU A 86 1.06 -0.37 14.54
C LEU A 86 0.15 0.05 13.38
N LEU A 87 -1.08 -0.49 13.29
CA LEU A 87 -2.06 -0.11 12.29
C LEU A 87 -2.50 1.35 12.47
N LEU A 88 -2.77 1.79 13.70
CA LEU A 88 -3.13 3.17 14.01
C LEU A 88 -1.99 4.14 13.64
N ALA A 89 -0.75 3.81 14.00
CA ALA A 89 0.42 4.59 13.64
C ALA A 89 0.56 4.68 12.12
N ARG A 90 0.38 3.58 11.40
CA ARG A 90 0.39 3.58 9.92
C ARG A 90 -0.75 4.41 9.34
N LEU A 91 -1.95 4.31 9.91
CA LEU A 91 -3.14 5.05 9.50
C LEU A 91 -2.94 6.56 9.62
N LEU A 92 -2.20 7.02 10.63
CA LEU A 92 -1.90 8.44 10.83
C LEU A 92 -0.67 8.90 10.03
N LEU A 93 0.44 8.16 10.09
CA LEU A 93 1.70 8.59 9.47
C LEU A 93 1.61 8.62 7.93
N THR A 94 0.91 7.67 7.32
CA THR A 94 0.81 7.57 5.86
C THR A 94 0.20 8.82 5.22
N PRO A 95 -1.02 9.28 5.61
CA PRO A 95 -1.60 10.50 5.06
C PRO A 95 -0.80 11.76 5.42
N LEU A 96 -0.10 11.78 6.56
CA LEU A 96 0.80 12.89 6.91
C LEU A 96 1.97 12.99 5.92
N MET A 97 2.63 11.88 5.63
CA MET A 97 3.73 11.83 4.65
C MET A 97 3.24 12.19 3.25
N ASN A 98 2.05 11.68 2.86
CA ASN A 98 1.43 12.02 1.59
C ASN A 98 1.12 13.52 1.50
N ALA A 99 0.61 14.15 2.56
CA ALA A 99 0.35 15.59 2.58
C ALA A 99 1.62 16.42 2.35
N GLY A 100 2.72 16.05 3.02
CA GLY A 100 4.02 16.68 2.81
C GLY A 100 4.52 16.52 1.38
N LEU A 101 4.38 15.31 0.81
CA LEU A 101 4.84 14.97 -0.53
C LEU A 101 4.02 15.71 -1.61
N TYR A 102 2.70 15.73 -1.50
CA TYR A 102 1.83 16.41 -2.47
C TYR A 102 2.10 17.92 -2.47
N TYR A 103 2.29 18.52 -1.29
CA TYR A 103 2.62 19.93 -1.18
C TYR A 103 4.01 20.26 -1.74
N SER A 104 5.02 19.42 -1.48
CA SER A 104 6.35 19.65 -2.05
C SER A 104 6.34 19.54 -3.57
N ILE A 105 5.64 18.54 -4.12
CA ILE A 105 5.50 18.34 -5.57
C ILE A 105 4.85 19.56 -6.20
N GLN A 106 3.75 20.05 -5.63
CA GLN A 106 3.07 21.22 -6.16
C GLN A 106 3.95 22.47 -6.12
N GLN A 107 4.59 22.77 -4.98
CA GLN A 107 5.44 23.95 -4.84
C GLN A 107 6.63 23.93 -5.81
N VAL A 108 7.25 22.76 -6.00
CA VAL A 108 8.35 22.61 -6.95
C VAL A 108 7.85 22.70 -8.39
N ALA A 109 6.65 22.20 -8.70
CA ALA A 109 6.04 22.35 -10.02
C ALA A 109 5.68 23.81 -10.35
N GLU A 110 5.14 24.56 -9.38
CA GLU A 110 4.83 25.99 -9.52
C GLU A 110 6.09 26.85 -9.71
N ALA A 111 7.17 26.51 -9.02
CA ALA A 111 8.46 27.20 -9.13
C ALA A 111 9.29 26.78 -10.37
N GLY A 112 8.66 26.20 -11.41
CA GLY A 112 9.35 25.75 -12.63
C GLY A 112 10.42 24.68 -12.38
N GLY A 113 10.34 23.98 -11.25
CA GLY A 113 11.31 22.98 -10.85
C GLY A 113 12.59 23.52 -10.19
N GLN A 114 12.68 24.80 -9.85
CA GLN A 114 13.84 25.38 -9.15
C GLN A 114 13.58 25.62 -7.65
N GLY A 115 12.37 25.35 -7.17
CA GLY A 115 11.99 25.53 -5.77
C GLY A 115 12.59 24.48 -4.83
N SER A 116 12.73 24.84 -3.55
CA SER A 116 13.14 23.93 -2.49
C SER A 116 12.01 22.97 -2.08
N THR A 117 12.39 21.77 -1.62
CA THR A 117 11.45 20.75 -1.16
C THR A 117 10.85 21.10 0.20
N LYS A 118 9.66 21.71 0.20
CA LYS A 118 8.94 22.14 1.42
C LYS A 118 8.11 21.00 2.05
N PHE A 119 8.72 19.82 2.23
CA PHE A 119 8.02 18.62 2.72
C PHE A 119 7.41 18.81 4.11
N LEU A 120 8.21 19.22 5.10
CA LEU A 120 7.74 19.40 6.49
C LEU A 120 6.70 20.51 6.63
N GLU A 121 6.85 21.58 5.86
CA GLU A 121 5.87 22.68 5.82
C GLU A 121 4.53 22.19 5.24
N GLY A 122 4.60 21.33 4.22
CA GLY A 122 3.44 20.67 3.62
C GLY A 122 2.66 19.83 4.62
N ILE A 123 3.35 19.05 5.45
CA ILE A 123 2.72 18.29 6.54
C ILE A 123 1.94 19.24 7.44
N ARG A 124 2.58 20.30 7.96
CA ARG A 124 1.93 21.23 8.90
C ARG A 124 0.72 21.95 8.31
N LYS A 125 0.77 22.33 7.03
CA LYS A 125 -0.29 23.11 6.38
C LYS A 125 -1.46 22.27 5.85
N LYS A 126 -1.19 21.05 5.36
CA LYS A 126 -2.16 20.28 4.56
C LYS A 126 -2.51 18.91 5.14
N TRP A 127 -2.03 18.55 6.33
CA TRP A 127 -2.36 17.26 6.93
C TRP A 127 -3.87 17.03 7.14
N LYS A 128 -4.63 18.04 7.61
CA LYS A 128 -6.07 17.88 7.90
C LYS A 128 -6.90 17.46 6.69
N PRO A 129 -6.89 18.21 5.56
CA PRO A 129 -7.71 17.83 4.40
C PRO A 129 -7.26 16.49 3.80
N VAL A 130 -5.96 16.20 3.79
CA VAL A 130 -5.44 14.93 3.26
C VAL A 130 -5.83 13.77 4.15
N LEU A 131 -5.73 13.91 5.48
CA LEU A 131 -6.15 12.91 6.45
C LEU A 131 -7.66 12.62 6.35
N LEU A 132 -8.49 13.66 6.20
CA LEU A 132 -9.94 13.50 6.05
C LEU A 132 -10.28 12.75 4.76
N LEU A 133 -9.72 13.17 3.62
CA LEU A 133 -9.94 12.49 2.34
C LEU A 133 -9.44 11.05 2.37
N TYR A 134 -8.31 10.78 3.03
CA TYR A 134 -7.79 9.43 3.23
C TYR A 134 -8.70 8.58 4.13
N GLY A 135 -9.27 9.17 5.19
CA GLY A 135 -10.25 8.49 6.04
C GLY A 135 -11.52 8.13 5.29
N VAL A 136 -12.04 9.04 4.47
CA VAL A 136 -13.20 8.78 3.59
C VAL A 136 -12.87 7.70 2.56
N GLU A 137 -11.68 7.76 1.95
CA GLU A 137 -11.17 6.73 1.05
C GLU A 137 -11.18 5.34 1.71
N LEU A 138 -10.66 5.26 2.92
CA LEU A 138 -10.61 4.01 3.67
C LEU A 138 -11.99 3.48 4.02
N LEU A 139 -12.90 4.34 4.51
CA LEU A 139 -14.27 3.94 4.85
C LEU A 139 -15.02 3.41 3.63
N LEU A 140 -14.91 4.08 2.49
CA LEU A 140 -15.55 3.66 1.25
C LEU A 140 -14.88 2.43 0.62
N ALA A 141 -13.57 2.22 0.82
CA ALA A 141 -12.86 1.02 0.40
C ALA A 141 -13.26 -0.21 1.24
N LEU A 142 -13.58 -0.01 2.52
CA LEU A 142 -14.05 -1.05 3.45
C LEU A 142 -15.55 -1.34 3.32
N ALA A 143 -16.37 -0.43 2.79
CA ALA A 143 -17.81 -0.65 2.68
C ALA A 143 -18.20 -1.96 1.95
N PRO A 144 -17.57 -2.35 0.82
CA PRO A 144 -17.91 -3.59 0.14
C PRO A 144 -17.40 -4.84 0.88
N THR A 145 -16.40 -4.73 1.75
CA THR A 145 -15.81 -5.90 2.40
C THR A 145 -16.76 -6.55 3.39
N TRP A 146 -17.63 -5.76 4.03
CA TRP A 146 -18.68 -6.30 4.90
C TRP A 146 -19.65 -7.20 4.14
N TRP A 147 -20.07 -6.75 2.96
CA TRP A 147 -20.97 -7.51 2.09
C TRP A 147 -20.28 -8.73 1.48
N LEU A 148 -19.06 -8.57 0.99
CA LEU A 148 -18.24 -9.67 0.46
C LEU A 148 -17.93 -10.71 1.53
N ALA A 149 -17.64 -10.30 2.76
CA ALA A 149 -17.37 -11.21 3.88
C ALA A 149 -18.60 -12.06 4.21
N LYS A 150 -19.80 -11.46 4.28
CA LYS A 150 -21.04 -12.22 4.48
C LYS A 150 -21.26 -13.26 3.38
N GLN A 151 -21.11 -12.83 2.13
CA GLN A 151 -21.34 -13.70 0.98
C GLN A 151 -20.28 -14.81 0.88
N ALA A 152 -19.06 -14.54 1.33
CA ALA A 152 -18.03 -15.55 1.46
C ALA A 152 -18.44 -16.58 2.52
N ILE A 153 -18.84 -16.14 3.73
CA ILE A 153 -19.23 -17.03 4.86
C ILE A 153 -20.38 -17.96 4.47
N GLU A 154 -21.40 -17.44 3.79
CA GLU A 154 -22.55 -18.24 3.33
C GLU A 154 -22.13 -19.31 2.30
N ARG A 155 -21.16 -19.00 1.43
CA ARG A 155 -20.69 -19.94 0.40
C ARG A 155 -19.56 -20.86 0.87
N PHE A 156 -18.83 -20.49 1.94
CA PHE A 156 -17.78 -21.33 2.55
C PHE A 156 -18.32 -22.69 3.02
N GLN A 157 -19.62 -22.81 3.28
CA GLN A 157 -20.26 -24.05 3.70
C GLN A 157 -20.58 -25.01 2.54
N HIS A 158 -20.39 -24.62 1.29
CA HIS A 158 -20.84 -25.39 0.12
C HIS A 158 -19.71 -25.84 -0.82
N TYR A 159 -18.49 -25.34 -0.65
CA TYR A 159 -17.36 -25.74 -1.48
C TYR A 159 -16.51 -26.81 -0.79
N SER A 160 -16.37 -27.95 -1.47
CA SER A 160 -15.57 -29.10 -1.03
C SER A 160 -14.08 -28.96 -1.37
N SER A 161 -13.66 -27.93 -2.13
CA SER A 161 -12.27 -27.74 -2.53
C SER A 161 -11.83 -26.26 -2.56
N LEU A 162 -10.58 -26.00 -2.11
CA LEU A 162 -9.94 -24.67 -2.12
C LEU A 162 -9.80 -24.04 -3.53
N PRO A 163 -9.50 -24.79 -4.61
CA PRO A 163 -9.34 -24.21 -5.96
C PRO A 163 -10.65 -23.68 -6.53
N GLU A 164 -11.76 -24.41 -6.35
CA GLU A 164 -13.09 -23.98 -6.80
C GLU A 164 -13.55 -22.71 -6.08
N MET A 165 -13.24 -22.63 -4.78
CA MET A 165 -13.51 -21.45 -3.97
C MET A 165 -12.71 -20.22 -4.46
N ALA A 166 -11.42 -20.39 -4.79
CA ALA A 166 -10.60 -19.31 -5.31
C ALA A 166 -11.10 -18.82 -6.68
N ALA A 167 -11.50 -19.74 -7.56
CA ALA A 167 -12.07 -19.41 -8.87
C ALA A 167 -13.40 -18.64 -8.73
N ALA A 168 -14.27 -19.07 -7.80
CA ALA A 168 -15.54 -18.41 -7.53
C ALA A 168 -15.37 -17.02 -6.88
N ALA A 169 -14.31 -16.81 -6.09
CA ALA A 169 -14.00 -15.53 -5.46
C ALA A 169 -13.33 -14.53 -6.42
N LEU A 170 -12.73 -14.99 -7.51
CA LEU A 170 -11.98 -14.18 -8.47
C LEU A 170 -12.76 -12.99 -9.06
N PRO A 171 -14.01 -13.14 -9.57
CA PRO A 171 -14.76 -12.00 -10.11
C PRO A 171 -15.11 -10.95 -9.02
N TRP A 172 -15.38 -11.40 -7.80
CA TRP A 172 -15.66 -10.53 -6.66
C TRP A 172 -14.42 -9.73 -6.25
N LEU A 173 -13.27 -10.39 -6.17
CA LEU A 173 -11.99 -9.75 -5.93
C LEU A 173 -11.65 -8.75 -7.04
N GLY A 174 -11.88 -9.11 -8.31
CA GLY A 174 -11.70 -8.23 -9.46
C GLY A 174 -12.55 -6.97 -9.37
N GLY A 175 -13.85 -7.12 -9.09
CA GLY A 175 -14.76 -5.98 -8.90
C GLY A 175 -14.36 -5.07 -7.73
N TRP A 176 -13.93 -5.66 -6.62
CA TRP A 176 -13.45 -4.90 -5.45
C TRP A 176 -12.13 -4.17 -5.72
N LEU A 177 -11.19 -4.79 -6.43
CA LEU A 177 -9.93 -4.14 -6.84
C LEU A 177 -10.20 -2.98 -7.80
N LEU A 178 -11.13 -3.13 -8.74
CA LEU A 178 -11.56 -2.05 -9.63
C LEU A 178 -12.18 -0.90 -8.84
N TRP A 179 -13.05 -1.22 -7.88
CA TRP A 179 -13.66 -0.22 -6.99
C TRP A 179 -12.60 0.58 -6.23
N ILE A 180 -11.67 -0.10 -5.54
CA ILE A 180 -10.59 0.56 -4.79
C ILE A 180 -9.71 1.39 -5.72
N GLY A 181 -9.34 0.86 -6.88
CA GLY A 181 -8.49 1.56 -7.84
C GLY A 181 -9.14 2.85 -8.36
N LEU A 182 -10.42 2.78 -8.72
CA LEU A 182 -11.18 3.96 -9.16
C LEU A 182 -11.31 4.97 -8.02
N LEU A 183 -11.65 4.51 -6.83
CA LEU A 183 -11.79 5.36 -5.65
C LEU A 183 -10.49 6.09 -5.34
N HIS A 184 -9.37 5.36 -5.32
CA HIS A 184 -8.05 5.90 -5.08
C HIS A 184 -7.68 7.01 -6.07
N LEU A 185 -7.97 6.84 -7.37
CA LEU A 185 -7.65 7.87 -8.36
C LEU A 185 -8.48 9.14 -8.18
N VAL A 186 -9.74 8.99 -7.78
CA VAL A 186 -10.63 10.13 -7.51
C VAL A 186 -10.17 10.88 -6.27
N THR A 187 -9.91 10.15 -5.18
CA THR A 187 -9.46 10.75 -3.91
C THR A 187 -8.09 11.39 -4.06
N LEU A 188 -7.18 10.78 -4.84
CA LEU A 188 -5.90 11.37 -5.20
C LEU A 188 -6.07 12.72 -5.91
N GLY A 189 -6.97 12.80 -6.90
CA GLY A 189 -7.28 14.05 -7.60
C GLY A 189 -7.86 15.14 -6.67
N LEU A 190 -8.69 14.74 -5.70
CA LEU A 190 -9.20 15.63 -4.66
C LEU A 190 -8.10 16.08 -3.69
N GLN A 191 -7.18 15.18 -3.32
CA GLN A 191 -6.05 15.49 -2.44
C GLN A 191 -5.09 16.49 -3.12
N PHE A 192 -4.76 16.29 -4.40
CA PHE A 192 -4.00 17.28 -5.18
C PHE A 192 -4.73 18.63 -5.22
N GLY A 193 -6.05 18.63 -5.47
CA GLY A 193 -6.88 19.83 -5.46
C GLY A 193 -6.86 20.60 -4.14
N ALA A 194 -7.01 19.89 -3.02
CA ALA A 194 -6.99 20.47 -1.67
C ALA A 194 -5.62 21.07 -1.33
N VAL A 195 -4.53 20.45 -1.78
CA VAL A 195 -3.18 20.99 -1.64
C VAL A 195 -3.02 22.24 -2.51
N SER A 196 -3.56 22.22 -3.73
CA SER A 196 -3.52 23.35 -4.68
C SER A 196 -4.44 24.52 -4.38
N GLY A 197 -5.25 24.42 -3.32
CA GLY A 197 -6.19 25.46 -2.95
C GLY A 197 -7.37 25.58 -3.91
N MET A 198 -7.59 24.57 -4.78
CA MET A 198 -8.78 24.49 -5.59
C MET A 198 -9.98 24.05 -4.75
N GLY A 199 -11.17 24.57 -5.06
CA GLY A 199 -12.41 24.11 -4.44
C GLY A 199 -12.68 22.64 -4.75
N THR A 200 -13.24 21.91 -3.78
CA THR A 200 -13.50 20.46 -3.87
C THR A 200 -14.28 20.06 -5.13
N GLY A 201 -15.30 20.84 -5.51
CA GLY A 201 -16.09 20.60 -6.73
C GLY A 201 -15.28 20.74 -8.03
N ALA A 202 -14.39 21.74 -8.11
CA ALA A 202 -13.52 21.92 -9.27
C ALA A 202 -12.51 20.77 -9.38
N SER A 203 -11.94 20.34 -8.24
CA SER A 203 -11.01 19.21 -8.18
C SER A 203 -11.69 17.89 -8.54
N MET A 204 -12.93 17.68 -8.12
CA MET A 204 -13.74 16.51 -8.48
C MET A 204 -13.98 16.45 -9.99
N LYS A 205 -14.44 17.56 -10.58
CA LYS A 205 -14.67 17.66 -12.03
C LYS A 205 -13.39 17.41 -12.81
N MET A 206 -12.27 17.94 -12.34
CA MET A 206 -10.95 17.73 -12.95
C MET A 206 -10.49 16.27 -12.85
N ALA A 207 -10.71 15.62 -11.71
CA ALA A 207 -10.39 14.20 -11.50
C ALA A 207 -11.23 13.30 -12.43
N MET A 208 -12.54 13.57 -12.54
CA MET A 208 -13.44 12.84 -13.45
C MET A 208 -13.03 12.99 -14.92
N ASN A 209 -12.75 14.21 -15.37
CA ASN A 209 -12.36 14.47 -16.76
C ASN A 209 -10.99 13.88 -17.13
N ARG A 210 -10.14 13.60 -16.13
CA ARG A 210 -8.79 13.05 -16.32
C ARG A 210 -8.66 11.63 -15.81
N LEU A 211 -9.76 10.96 -15.49
CA LEU A 211 -9.73 9.61 -14.94
C LEU A 211 -9.07 8.64 -15.93
N LEU A 212 -9.46 8.69 -17.22
CA LEU A 212 -8.90 7.80 -18.24
C LEU A 212 -7.36 7.94 -18.42
N PRO A 213 -6.78 9.15 -18.60
CA PRO A 213 -5.33 9.27 -18.69
C PRO A 213 -4.62 8.94 -17.36
N LEU A 214 -5.23 9.21 -16.20
CA LEU A 214 -4.69 8.80 -14.90
C LEU A 214 -4.65 7.28 -14.74
N VAL A 215 -5.73 6.57 -15.13
CA VAL A 215 -5.77 5.11 -15.17
C VAL A 215 -4.67 4.58 -16.07
N GLY A 216 -4.53 5.12 -17.28
CA GLY A 216 -3.52 4.67 -18.23
C GLY A 216 -2.08 4.82 -17.71
N ILE A 217 -1.74 5.95 -17.09
CA ILE A 217 -0.40 6.16 -16.49
C ILE A 217 -0.18 5.18 -15.33
N SER A 218 -1.19 5.02 -14.48
CA SER A 218 -1.12 4.13 -13.32
C SER A 218 -0.92 2.68 -13.74
N LEU A 219 -1.65 2.22 -14.76
CA LEU A 219 -1.58 0.86 -15.27
C LEU A 219 -0.22 0.58 -15.93
N VAL A 220 0.27 1.47 -16.78
CA VAL A 220 1.60 1.33 -17.42
C VAL A 220 2.71 1.24 -16.38
N LEU A 221 2.70 2.12 -15.38
CA LEU A 221 3.74 2.13 -14.36
C LEU A 221 3.58 1.01 -13.33
N LEU A 222 2.36 0.56 -13.06
CA LEU A 222 2.11 -0.64 -12.24
C LEU A 222 2.63 -1.89 -12.92
N LEU A 223 2.37 -2.06 -14.22
CA LEU A 223 2.93 -3.16 -15.01
C LEU A 223 4.45 -3.10 -15.05
N LEU A 224 5.03 -1.91 -15.22
CA LEU A 224 6.48 -1.73 -15.16
C LEU A 224 7.03 -2.13 -13.78
N SER A 225 6.40 -1.64 -12.70
CA SER A 225 6.80 -1.98 -11.33
C SER A 225 6.73 -3.49 -11.07
N ALA A 226 5.64 -4.14 -11.50
CA ALA A 226 5.46 -5.59 -11.38
C ALA A 226 6.48 -6.38 -12.20
N ALA A 227 6.79 -5.95 -13.43
CA ALA A 227 7.81 -6.58 -14.26
C ALA A 227 9.20 -6.48 -13.62
N VAL A 228 9.55 -5.30 -13.07
CA VAL A 228 10.81 -5.13 -12.33
C VAL A 228 10.81 -5.97 -11.06
N SER A 229 9.71 -6.03 -10.29
CA SER A 229 9.60 -6.91 -9.12
C SER A 229 9.86 -8.36 -9.49
N ALA A 230 9.18 -8.87 -10.51
CA ALA A 230 9.28 -10.24 -10.95
C ALA A 230 10.70 -10.57 -11.44
N GLY A 231 11.32 -9.68 -12.22
CA GLY A 231 12.69 -9.85 -12.69
C GLY A 231 13.69 -9.92 -11.53
N VAL A 232 13.57 -9.02 -10.56
CA VAL A 232 14.45 -9.01 -9.38
C VAL A 232 14.23 -10.24 -8.49
N SER A 233 12.98 -10.60 -8.21
CA SER A 233 12.68 -11.78 -7.39
C SER A 233 13.17 -13.07 -8.05
N SER A 234 12.98 -13.24 -9.35
CA SER A 234 13.51 -14.40 -10.09
C SER A 234 15.03 -14.43 -10.09
N GLY A 235 15.69 -13.28 -10.29
CA GLY A 235 17.15 -13.18 -10.24
C GLY A 235 17.72 -13.43 -8.85
N ALA A 236 17.01 -13.00 -7.80
CA ALA A 236 17.40 -13.24 -6.41
C ALA A 236 17.31 -14.72 -6.01
N LEU A 237 16.41 -15.51 -6.63
CA LEU A 237 16.35 -16.96 -6.41
C LEU A 237 17.55 -17.70 -7.04
N ALA A 238 18.11 -17.16 -8.13
CA ALA A 238 19.28 -17.72 -8.79
C ALA A 238 20.60 -17.38 -8.07
N LEU A 239 20.60 -16.34 -7.23
CA LEU A 239 21.76 -15.87 -6.48
C LEU A 239 21.67 -16.32 -5.02
N GLY A 240 22.69 -17.01 -4.52
CA GLY A 240 22.77 -17.35 -3.10
C GLY A 240 23.41 -16.23 -2.25
N GLY A 241 23.04 -16.16 -0.96
CA GLY A 241 23.79 -15.44 0.06
C GLY A 241 23.66 -13.92 0.05
N LEU A 242 24.75 -13.22 0.41
CA LEU A 242 24.77 -11.78 0.65
C LEU A 242 24.41 -10.94 -0.58
N ALA A 243 24.73 -11.44 -1.78
CA ALA A 243 24.40 -10.77 -3.05
C ALA A 243 22.87 -10.66 -3.25
N ALA A 244 22.11 -11.72 -2.95
CA ALA A 244 20.65 -11.70 -3.02
C ALA A 244 20.06 -10.68 -2.05
N LEU A 245 20.62 -10.58 -0.84
CA LEU A 245 20.20 -9.58 0.15
C LEU A 245 20.47 -8.15 -0.34
N ILE A 246 21.66 -7.85 -0.86
CA ILE A 246 21.97 -6.51 -1.40
C ILE A 246 21.00 -6.15 -2.53
N ILE A 247 20.76 -7.08 -3.46
CA ILE A 247 19.85 -6.86 -4.58
C ILE A 247 18.44 -6.59 -4.09
N GLN A 248 17.94 -7.39 -3.14
CA GLN A 248 16.59 -7.26 -2.61
C GLN A 248 16.40 -5.97 -1.81
N GLN A 249 17.41 -5.53 -1.05
CA GLN A 249 17.37 -4.25 -0.33
C GLN A 249 17.46 -3.05 -1.28
N SER A 250 18.35 -3.11 -2.28
CA SER A 250 18.47 -2.07 -3.30
C SER A 250 17.19 -1.92 -4.12
N TYR A 251 16.53 -3.04 -4.41
CA TYR A 251 15.24 -3.04 -5.10
C TYR A 251 14.15 -2.31 -4.33
N GLN A 252 14.13 -2.40 -2.99
CA GLN A 252 13.14 -1.69 -2.19
C GLN A 252 13.31 -0.15 -2.28
N PHE A 253 14.54 0.33 -2.48
CA PHE A 253 14.79 1.74 -2.81
C PHE A 253 14.29 2.10 -4.21
N VAL A 254 14.61 1.28 -5.22
CA VAL A 254 14.13 1.46 -6.60
C VAL A 254 12.60 1.48 -6.65
N ARG A 255 11.94 0.58 -5.92
CA ARG A 255 10.48 0.55 -5.79
C ARG A 255 9.92 1.84 -5.21
N THR A 256 10.59 2.42 -4.22
CA THR A 256 10.20 3.72 -3.65
C THR A 256 10.34 4.85 -4.67
N LEU A 257 11.38 4.82 -5.51
CA LEU A 257 11.53 5.76 -6.62
C LEU A 257 10.45 5.59 -7.68
N ILE A 258 10.11 4.35 -8.05
CA ILE A 258 9.03 4.07 -9.01
C ILE A 258 7.69 4.58 -8.46
N ASP A 259 7.38 4.34 -7.19
CA ASP A 259 6.14 4.83 -6.56
C ASP A 259 6.09 6.36 -6.56
N MET A 260 7.21 7.02 -6.28
CA MET A 260 7.28 8.48 -6.35
C MET A 260 7.19 8.98 -7.80
N TRP A 261 7.71 8.23 -8.77
CA TRP A 261 7.57 8.51 -10.19
C TRP A 261 6.13 8.40 -10.66
N ILE A 262 5.40 7.36 -10.25
CA ILE A 262 3.96 7.21 -10.47
C ILE A 262 3.23 8.46 -10.00
N LEU A 263 3.48 8.85 -8.75
CA LEU A 263 2.80 9.98 -8.14
C LEU A 263 3.12 11.30 -8.86
N CYS A 264 4.39 11.56 -9.17
CA CYS A 264 4.81 12.75 -9.90
C CYS A 264 4.21 12.79 -11.31
N SER A 265 4.16 11.65 -12.00
CA SER A 265 3.55 11.56 -13.34
C SER A 265 2.03 11.74 -13.32
N GLN A 266 1.35 11.20 -12.31
CA GLN A 266 -0.08 11.46 -12.07
C GLN A 266 -0.32 12.94 -11.78
N PHE A 267 0.51 13.57 -10.94
CA PHE A 267 0.43 15.00 -10.65
C PHE A 267 0.70 15.85 -11.90
N SER A 268 1.70 15.53 -12.73
CA SER A 268 1.93 16.22 -14.00
C SER A 268 0.75 16.07 -14.96
N CYS A 269 0.14 14.88 -15.03
CA CYS A 269 -1.06 14.66 -15.83
C CYS A 269 -2.26 15.45 -15.28
N TRP A 270 -2.38 15.59 -13.97
CA TRP A 270 -3.46 16.32 -13.31
C TRP A 270 -3.29 17.85 -13.41
N SER A 271 -2.08 18.38 -13.20
CA SER A 271 -1.82 19.83 -13.17
C SER A 271 -1.69 20.47 -14.55
N ASN A 272 -1.45 19.68 -15.61
CA ASN A 272 -1.26 20.22 -16.96
C ASN A 272 -2.49 21.02 -17.41
N LYS A 273 -2.39 22.34 -17.55
CA LYS A 273 -3.46 23.16 -18.12
C LYS A 273 -3.50 22.86 -19.62
N ARG A 274 -4.53 22.15 -20.07
CA ARG A 274 -4.99 22.29 -21.46
C ARG A 274 -5.88 23.52 -21.50
#